data_AF-A0A431KKU5-F1
#
_entry.id   AF-A0A431KKU5-F1
#
_cell.length_a   1.000
_cell.length_b   1.000
_cell.length_c   1.000
_cell.angle_alpha   90.00
_cell.angle_beta   90.00
_cell.angle_gamma   90.00
#
_symmetry.space_group_name_H-M   'P 1'
#
loop_
_entity.id
_entity.type
_entity.pdbx_description
1 polymer ?
#
loop_
_entity_poly.entity_id
_entity_poly.type
_entity_poly.pdbx_seq_one_letter_code
_entity_poly.pdbx_strand_id
1 'polypeptide(L)'
;MEQAMNAALSHVRAPSRKTLALMGLFALAFVALLAASPSHALDLVAFTGITGPLVSALTQLAGLAPGVKALVGFVGFVVAFISLAALRNFGPVLFYLGMAIFGAVGLTIAGAILGAVV
;
A
#
# COMPACT_ATOMS: atom_id res chain seq x y z
N MET A 1 4.54 -0.60 47.46
CA MET A 1 4.56 -0.81 45.99
C MET A 1 4.60 0.51 45.21
N GLU A 2 3.94 1.58 45.65
CA GLU A 2 4.02 2.91 44.98
C GLU A 2 5.42 3.54 44.91
N GLN A 3 6.25 3.37 45.94
CA GLN A 3 7.61 3.94 45.95
C GLN A 3 8.55 3.31 44.91
N ALA A 4 8.37 2.03 44.57
CA ALA A 4 9.13 1.37 43.51
C ALA A 4 8.69 1.82 42.11
N MET A 5 7.39 2.14 41.95
CA MET A 5 6.83 2.68 40.71
C MET A 5 7.30 4.13 40.44
N ASN A 6 7.42 4.96 41.48
CA ASN A 6 7.93 6.33 41.36
C ASN A 6 9.45 6.38 41.10
N ALA A 7 10.23 5.44 41.64
CA ALA A 7 11.66 5.35 41.33
C ALA A 7 11.92 4.93 39.88
N ALA A 8 11.10 4.02 39.33
CA ALA A 8 11.20 3.60 37.93
C ALA A 8 10.93 4.74 36.92
N LEU A 9 10.04 5.69 37.27
CA LEU A 9 9.73 6.85 36.41
C LEU A 9 10.84 7.91 36.39
N SER A 10 11.69 7.97 37.43
CA SER A 10 12.78 8.94 37.52
C SER A 10 13.94 8.73 36.52
N HIS A 11 13.97 7.56 35.86
CA HIS A 11 15.01 7.22 34.87
C HIS A 11 14.61 7.48 33.42
N VAL A 12 13.41 8.02 33.16
CA VAL A 12 13.02 8.45 31.82
C VAL A 12 13.72 9.77 31.49
N ARG A 13 14.91 9.67 30.90
CA ARG A 13 15.69 10.82 30.46
C ARG A 13 14.92 11.54 29.35
N ALA A 14 14.51 12.78 29.62
CA ALA A 14 13.83 13.59 28.60
C ALA A 14 14.70 13.68 27.33
N PRO A 15 14.13 13.49 26.13
CA PRO A 15 14.88 13.53 24.89
C PRO A 15 15.55 14.91 24.73
N SER A 16 16.79 14.92 24.24
CA SER A 16 17.52 16.17 24.06
C SER A 16 16.81 17.08 23.05
N ARG A 17 16.91 18.41 23.20
CA ARG A 17 16.33 19.37 22.24
C ARG A 17 16.77 19.11 20.79
N LYS A 18 18.00 18.59 20.60
CA LYS A 18 18.53 18.20 19.29
C LYS A 18 17.80 16.96 18.72
N THR A 19 17.55 15.96 19.57
CA THR A 19 16.77 14.76 19.21
C THR A 19 15.34 15.15 18.84
N LEU A 20 14.71 16.05 19.60
CA LEU A 20 13.37 16.54 19.32
C LEU A 20 13.30 17.30 17.99
N ALA A 21 14.29 18.15 17.70
CA ALA A 21 14.40 18.87 16.43
C ALA A 21 14.60 17.92 15.24
N LEU A 22 15.43 16.88 15.39
CA LEU A 22 15.66 15.86 14.37
C LEU A 22 14.39 15.04 14.08
N MET A 23 13.67 14.63 15.12
CA MET A 23 12.38 13.94 14.98
C MET A 23 11.35 14.83 14.28
N GLY A 24 11.31 16.12 14.63
CA GLY A 24 10.46 17.10 13.97
C GLY A 24 10.80 17.29 12.49
N LEU A 25 12.09 17.34 12.14
CA LEU A 25 12.55 17.44 10.75
C LEU A 25 12.18 16.19 9.95
N PHE A 26 12.35 15.00 10.52
CA PHE A 26 11.96 13.73 9.90
C PHE A 26 10.45 13.64 9.69
N ALA A 27 9.64 14.04 10.67
CA ALA A 27 8.20 14.08 10.55
C ALA A 27 7.76 15.06 9.46
N LEU A 28 8.37 16.24 9.40
CA LEU A 28 8.08 17.24 8.36
C LEU A 28 8.48 16.73 6.97
N ALA A 29 9.65 16.12 6.84
CA ALA A 29 10.13 15.52 5.59
C ALA A 29 9.20 14.39 5.12
N PHE A 30 8.72 13.55 6.04
CA PHE A 30 7.76 12.50 5.75
C PHE A 30 6.41 13.07 5.27
N VAL A 31 5.88 14.09 5.95
CA VAL A 31 4.64 14.77 5.54
C VAL A 31 4.82 15.45 4.18
N ALA A 32 5.95 16.11 3.94
CA ALA A 32 6.25 16.76 2.65
C ALA A 32 6.36 15.72 1.52
N LEU A 33 6.97 14.57 1.78
CA LEU A 33 7.05 13.47 0.82
C LEU A 33 5.65 12.90 0.51
N LEU A 34 4.82 12.69 1.54
CA LEU A 34 3.44 12.25 1.34
C LEU A 34 2.62 13.26 0.54
N ALA A 35 2.80 14.56 0.79
CA ALA A 35 2.12 15.63 0.06
C ALA A 35 2.60 15.78 -1.39
N ALA A 36 3.86 15.44 -1.69
CA ALA A 36 4.42 15.46 -3.04
C ALA A 36 4.17 14.17 -3.84
N SER A 37 3.82 13.07 -3.16
CA SER A 37 3.53 11.79 -3.84
C SER A 37 2.39 11.83 -4.88
N PRO A 38 1.30 12.62 -4.73
CA PRO A 38 0.20 12.65 -5.69
C PRO A 38 0.58 13.28 -7.03
N SER A 39 1.54 14.21 -7.06
CA SER A 39 1.94 14.91 -8.29
C SER A 39 2.74 14.04 -9.27
N HIS A 40 3.14 12.84 -8.84
CA HIS A 40 3.78 11.82 -9.68
C HIS A 40 2.87 10.61 -9.94
N ALA A 41 1.60 10.67 -9.53
CA ALA A 41 0.67 9.59 -9.77
C ALA A 41 0.40 9.46 -11.28
N LEU A 42 0.52 8.24 -11.79
CA LEU A 42 0.02 7.94 -13.12
C LEU A 42 -1.48 8.17 -13.13
N ASP A 43 -1.95 8.91 -14.12
CA ASP A 43 -3.36 9.06 -14.38
C ASP A 43 -3.91 7.73 -14.91
N LEU A 44 -4.47 6.92 -14.02
CA LEU A 44 -5.04 5.61 -14.38
C LEU A 44 -6.44 5.72 -15.00
N VAL A 45 -6.98 6.93 -15.16
CA VAL A 45 -8.33 7.17 -15.67
C VAL A 45 -8.27 7.73 -17.09
N ALA A 46 -7.50 8.79 -17.32
CA ALA A 46 -7.33 9.37 -18.65
C ALA A 46 -5.99 8.99 -19.32
N PHE A 47 -5.12 8.23 -18.63
CA PHE A 47 -3.81 7.78 -19.13
C PHE A 47 -2.93 8.92 -19.66
N THR A 48 -3.15 10.13 -19.14
CA THR A 48 -2.43 11.34 -19.54
C THR A 48 -0.93 11.15 -19.30
N GLY A 49 -0.12 11.27 -20.35
CA GLY A 49 1.35 11.11 -20.28
C GLY A 49 1.88 9.70 -20.54
N ILE A 50 1.02 8.69 -20.66
CA ILE A 50 1.37 7.39 -21.23
C ILE A 50 1.13 7.48 -22.75
N THR A 51 2.02 6.94 -23.59
CA THR A 51 1.86 6.94 -25.06
C THR A 51 2.13 5.55 -25.65
N GLY A 52 1.71 5.33 -26.90
CA GLY A 52 1.99 4.09 -27.65
C GLY A 52 0.97 2.95 -27.45
N PRO A 53 1.34 1.70 -27.82
CA PRO A 53 0.42 0.56 -27.87
C PRO A 53 -0.26 0.23 -26.53
N LEU A 54 0.41 0.53 -25.42
CA LEU A 54 -0.10 0.31 -24.07
C LEU A 54 -1.37 1.14 -23.80
N VAL A 55 -1.39 2.41 -24.22
CA VAL A 55 -2.58 3.27 -24.03
C VAL A 55 -3.76 2.74 -24.83
N SER A 56 -3.52 2.30 -26.07
CA SER A 56 -4.58 1.71 -26.89
C SER A 56 -5.21 0.49 -26.21
N ALA A 57 -4.38 -0.40 -25.66
CA ALA A 57 -4.86 -1.57 -24.92
C ALA A 57 -5.63 -1.19 -23.64
N LEU A 58 -5.14 -0.21 -22.88
CA LEU A 58 -5.78 0.24 -21.64
C LEU A 58 -7.10 0.98 -21.91
N THR A 59 -7.18 1.80 -22.95
CA THR A 59 -8.42 2.46 -23.38
C THR A 59 -9.46 1.43 -23.87
N GLN A 60 -9.02 0.38 -24.58
CA GLN A 60 -9.92 -0.72 -24.95
C GLN A 60 -10.43 -1.48 -23.72
N LEU A 61 -9.56 -1.78 -22.75
CA LEU A 61 -9.94 -2.39 -21.49
C LEU A 61 -10.92 -1.51 -20.70
N ALA A 62 -10.72 -0.18 -20.71
CA ALA A 62 -11.60 0.81 -20.12
C ALA A 62 -12.96 0.92 -20.83
N GLY A 63 -13.06 0.54 -22.10
CA GLY A 63 -14.31 0.50 -22.86
C GLY A 63 -15.19 -0.72 -22.58
N LEU A 64 -14.69 -1.74 -21.86
CA LEU A 64 -15.43 -2.97 -21.61
C LEU A 64 -16.60 -2.77 -20.62
N ALA A 65 -17.61 -3.62 -20.74
CA ALA A 65 -18.72 -3.67 -19.79
C ALA A 65 -18.23 -3.93 -18.36
N PRO A 66 -18.91 -3.38 -17.32
CA PRO A 66 -18.48 -3.53 -15.92
C PRO A 66 -18.24 -4.98 -15.50
N GLY A 67 -19.09 -5.92 -15.92
CA GLY A 67 -18.94 -7.34 -15.63
C GLY A 67 -17.65 -7.95 -16.20
N VAL A 68 -17.23 -7.53 -17.39
CA VAL A 68 -15.98 -8.02 -18.00
C VAL A 68 -14.76 -7.49 -17.27
N LYS A 69 -14.79 -6.22 -16.84
CA LYS A 69 -13.71 -5.63 -16.02
C LYS A 69 -13.59 -6.34 -14.68
N ALA A 70 -14.71 -6.69 -14.06
CA ALA A 70 -14.73 -7.46 -12.82
C ALA A 70 -14.12 -8.86 -13.00
N LEU A 71 -14.42 -9.53 -14.11
CA LEU A 71 -13.79 -10.82 -14.45
C LEU A 71 -12.28 -10.71 -14.63
N VAL A 72 -11.80 -9.70 -15.37
CA VAL A 72 -10.37 -9.47 -15.55
C VAL A 72 -9.69 -9.18 -14.21
N GLY A 73 -10.32 -8.37 -13.35
CA GLY A 73 -9.84 -8.10 -11.99
C GLY A 73 -9.78 -9.37 -11.12
N PHE A 74 -10.81 -10.21 -11.17
CA PHE A 74 -10.83 -11.49 -10.47
C PHE A 74 -9.73 -12.44 -10.95
N VAL A 75 -9.56 -12.60 -12.26
CA VAL A 75 -8.50 -13.45 -12.82
C VAL A 75 -7.11 -12.93 -12.40
N GLY A 76 -6.89 -11.62 -12.47
CA GLY A 76 -5.64 -11.00 -11.99
C GLY A 76 -5.39 -11.26 -10.51
N PHE A 77 -6.44 -11.19 -9.68
CA PHE A 77 -6.37 -11.51 -8.26
C PHE A 77 -5.98 -12.98 -8.00
N VAL A 78 -6.60 -13.92 -8.72
CA VAL A 78 -6.29 -15.35 -8.62
C VAL A 78 -4.85 -15.63 -9.02
N VAL A 79 -4.39 -15.05 -10.13
CA VAL A 79 -3.00 -15.18 -10.60
C VAL A 79 -2.03 -14.66 -9.55
N ALA A 80 -2.28 -13.48 -8.98
CA ALA A 80 -1.46 -12.91 -7.92
C ALA A 80 -1.41 -13.80 -6.66
N PHE A 81 -2.53 -14.40 -6.27
CA PHE A 81 -2.59 -15.31 -5.13
C PHE A 81 -1.79 -16.60 -5.36
N ILE A 82 -1.82 -17.14 -6.58
CA ILE A 82 -1.02 -18.32 -6.96
C ILE A 82 0.47 -17.98 -6.96
N SER A 83 0.85 -16.82 -7.52
CA SER A 83 2.24 -16.35 -7.49
C SER A 83 2.73 -16.14 -6.04
N LEU A 84 1.86 -15.64 -5.17
CA LEU A 84 2.17 -15.50 -3.75
C LEU A 84 2.33 -16.86 -3.07
N ALA A 85 1.51 -17.85 -3.39
CA ALA A 85 1.69 -19.21 -2.90
C ALA A 85 3.04 -19.80 -3.34
N ALA A 86 3.59 -19.41 -4.49
CA ALA A 86 4.92 -19.81 -4.93
C ALA A 86 6.05 -19.22 -4.06
N LEU A 87 5.83 -18.07 -3.39
CA LEU A 87 6.80 -17.46 -2.47
C LEU A 87 7.11 -18.32 -1.24
N ARG A 88 6.24 -19.29 -0.89
CA ARG A 88 6.54 -20.27 0.16
C ARG A 88 7.81 -21.07 -0.11
N ASN A 89 8.18 -21.23 -1.37
CA ASN A 89 9.40 -21.94 -1.78
C ASN A 89 10.66 -21.05 -1.70
N PHE A 90 10.51 -19.72 -1.62
CA PHE A 90 11.62 -18.76 -1.51
C PHE A 90 11.97 -18.38 -0.07
N GLY A 91 11.19 -18.87 0.90
CA GLY A 91 11.47 -18.77 2.33
C GLY A 91 10.24 -18.32 3.14
N PRO A 92 10.20 -18.64 4.44
CA PRO A 92 9.02 -18.36 5.28
C PRO A 92 8.67 -16.87 5.36
N VAL A 93 9.68 -16.01 5.43
CA VAL A 93 9.51 -14.55 5.61
C VAL A 93 8.79 -13.91 4.41
N LEU A 94 9.21 -14.24 3.19
CA LEU A 94 8.59 -13.71 1.96
C LEU A 94 7.13 -14.14 1.82
N PHE A 95 6.83 -15.38 2.21
CA PHE A 95 5.45 -15.87 2.21
C PHE A 95 4.59 -15.16 3.25
N TYR A 96 5.05 -15.07 4.51
CA TYR A 96 4.26 -14.42 5.56
C TYR A 96 4.07 -12.92 5.31
N LEU A 97 5.11 -12.23 4.88
CA LEU A 97 5.03 -10.80 4.56
C LEU A 97 4.12 -10.57 3.34
N GLY A 98 4.29 -11.39 2.30
CA GLY A 98 3.43 -11.32 1.11
C GLY A 98 1.96 -11.60 1.43
N MET A 99 1.68 -12.61 2.27
CA MET A 99 0.32 -12.94 2.74
C MET A 99 -0.29 -11.80 3.57
N ALA A 100 0.50 -11.19 4.46
CA ALA A 100 0.04 -10.06 5.26
C ALA A 100 -0.34 -8.86 4.38
N ILE A 101 0.51 -8.50 3.41
CA ILE A 101 0.25 -7.37 2.50
C ILE A 101 -0.91 -7.67 1.55
N PHE A 102 -0.94 -8.88 0.98
CA PHE A 102 -2.00 -9.29 0.06
C PHE A 102 -3.37 -9.34 0.75
N GLY A 103 -3.43 -9.87 1.97
CA GLY A 103 -4.65 -9.86 2.77
C GLY A 103 -5.12 -8.45 3.12
N ALA A 104 -4.20 -7.57 3.55
CA ALA A 104 -4.55 -6.21 3.95
C ALA A 104 -4.98 -5.33 2.77
N VAL A 105 -4.25 -5.38 1.65
CA VAL A 105 -4.46 -4.47 0.51
C VAL A 105 -5.24 -5.16 -0.61
N GLY A 106 -4.76 -6.32 -1.06
CA GLY A 106 -5.34 -7.04 -2.21
C GLY A 106 -6.80 -7.44 -1.98
N LEU A 107 -7.11 -7.98 -0.79
CA LEU A 107 -8.47 -8.42 -0.46
C LEU A 107 -9.43 -7.23 -0.30
N THR A 108 -8.96 -6.13 0.28
CA THR A 108 -9.73 -4.89 0.44
C THR A 108 -10.08 -4.26 -0.91
N ILE A 109 -9.12 -4.22 -1.84
CA ILE A 109 -9.35 -3.70 -3.20
C ILE A 109 -10.29 -4.63 -3.97
N ALA A 110 -10.11 -5.95 -3.88
CA ALA A 110 -11.00 -6.91 -4.52
C ALA A 110 -12.44 -6.79 -4.01
N GLY A 111 -12.62 -6.66 -2.68
CA GLY A 111 -13.92 -6.41 -2.08
C GLY A 111 -14.57 -5.10 -2.55
N ALA A 112 -13.77 -4.02 -2.65
CA ALA A 112 -14.25 -2.74 -3.15
C ALA A 112 -14.69 -2.81 -4.62
N ILE A 113 -13.96 -3.54 -5.48
CA ILE A 113 -14.31 -3.72 -6.90
C ILE A 113 -15.60 -4.54 -7.03
N LEU A 114 -15.77 -5.60 -6.23
CA LEU A 114 -16.96 -6.45 -6.24
C LEU A 114 -18.20 -5.72 -5.69
N GLY A 115 -18.03 -4.85 -4.69
CA GLY A 115 -19.11 -4.03 -4.13
C GLY A 115 -19.46 -2.80 -4.95
N ALA A 116 -18.56 -2.31 -5.81
CA ALA A 116 -18.75 -1.11 -6.63
C ALA A 116 -19.50 -1.36 -7.97
N VAL A 117 -20.02 -2.57 -8.21
CA VAL A 117 -20.78 -2.91 -9.43
C VAL A 117 -22.28 -2.64 -9.26
N VAL A 118 -22.65 -1.51 -8.64
CA VAL A 118 -24.04 -1.03 -8.58
C VAL A 118 -24.15 0.31 -9.30
#